data_AF-A0A7Y7CE87-F1
#
_entry.id   AF-A0A7Y7CE87-F1
#
_cell.length_a   1.000
_cell.length_b   1.000
_cell.length_c   1.000
_cell.angle_alpha   90.00
_cell.angle_beta   90.00
_cell.angle_gamma   90.00
#
_symmetry.space_group_name_H-M   'P 1'
#
loop_
_entity.id
_entity.type
_entity.pdbx_description
1 polymer ?
#
loop_
_entity_poly.entity_id
_entity_poly.type
_entity_poly.pdbx_seq_one_letter_code
_entity_poly.pdbx_strand_id
1 'polypeptide(L)'
;YAATQKIHLEDATSISPADAPRRVLELRERVARGERVIAVIDSVLTRPASLPLALASDGVLLCVTLGETDFGSAHKTMEFIGAERFVGSVTFPRPKKKGRASSSRKKKP
;
A
#
# COMPACT_ATOMS: atom_id res chain seq x y z
N TYR A 1 17.63 21.74 9.23
CA TYR A 1 17.38 20.76 8.16
C TYR A 1 17.89 19.42 8.64
N ALA A 2 16.96 18.53 9.02
CA ALA A 2 17.29 17.25 9.63
C ALA A 2 18.17 16.40 8.70
N ALA A 3 19.12 15.66 9.27
CA ALA A 3 19.94 14.70 8.56
C ALA A 3 19.06 13.83 7.64
N THR A 4 19.57 13.54 6.44
CA THR A 4 18.92 12.69 5.44
C THR A 4 18.67 11.29 6.01
N GLN A 5 17.57 11.13 6.73
CA GLN A 5 17.20 9.86 7.33
C GLN A 5 16.94 8.88 6.19
N LYS A 6 17.64 7.75 6.18
CA LYS A 6 17.54 6.76 5.10
C LYS A 6 16.10 6.26 5.02
N ILE A 7 15.45 6.47 3.87
CA ILE A 7 14.10 6.00 3.59
C ILE A 7 14.18 4.64 2.89
N HIS A 8 13.55 3.63 3.46
CA HIS A 8 13.33 2.32 2.84
C HIS A 8 11.90 2.25 2.30
N LEU A 9 11.77 1.98 1.01
CA LEU A 9 10.48 1.73 0.38
C LEU A 9 10.27 0.21 0.32
N GLU A 10 9.18 -0.24 0.92
CA GLU A 10 8.77 -1.63 0.91
C GLU A 10 7.57 -1.82 0.00
N ASP A 11 7.70 -2.66 -1.03
CA ASP A 11 6.55 -3.15 -1.78
C ASP A 11 6.05 -4.44 -1.12
N ALA A 12 4.94 -4.33 -0.39
CA ALA A 12 4.25 -5.43 0.26
C ALA A 12 2.90 -5.70 -0.42
N THR A 13 2.74 -5.30 -1.68
CA THR A 13 1.60 -5.73 -2.49
C THR A 13 1.67 -7.23 -2.73
N SER A 14 0.50 -7.87 -2.81
CA SER A 14 0.34 -9.32 -2.99
C SER A 14 0.99 -10.19 -1.91
N ILE A 15 1.14 -9.64 -0.70
CA ILE A 15 1.62 -10.40 0.45
C ILE A 15 0.68 -11.58 0.77
N SER A 16 1.29 -12.74 1.03
CA SER A 16 0.56 -13.92 1.49
C SER A 16 0.23 -13.80 2.98
N PRO A 17 -0.86 -14.41 3.47
CA PRO A 17 -1.15 -14.45 4.91
C PRO A 17 -0.03 -15.08 5.74
N ALA A 18 0.69 -16.07 5.20
CA ALA A 18 1.78 -16.75 5.88
C ALA A 18 3.04 -15.86 6.03
N ASP A 19 3.27 -14.97 5.07
CA ASP A 19 4.44 -14.07 5.06
C ASP A 19 4.23 -12.79 5.87
N ALA A 20 2.98 -12.38 6.12
CA ALA A 20 2.67 -11.10 6.76
C ALA A 20 3.35 -10.91 8.14
N PRO A 21 3.34 -11.89 9.08
CA PRO A 21 4.00 -11.73 10.37
C PRO A 21 5.52 -11.57 10.24
N ARG A 22 6.15 -12.36 9.37
CA ARG A 22 7.59 -12.28 9.09
C ARG A 22 7.95 -10.91 8.53
N ARG A 23 7.14 -10.39 7.61
CA ARG A 23 7.35 -9.07 7.02
C ARG A 23 7.24 -7.94 8.04
N VAL A 24 6.26 -8.00 8.96
CA VAL A 24 6.16 -7.04 10.07
C VAL A 24 7.45 -7.00 10.90
N LEU A 25 8.02 -8.16 11.22
CA LEU A 25 9.27 -8.23 12.00
C LEU A 25 10.44 -7.57 11.25
N GLU A 26 10.63 -7.88 9.96
CA GLU A 26 11.68 -7.28 9.12
C GLU A 26 11.58 -5.75 9.06
N LEU A 27 10.36 -5.22 8.96
CA LEU A 27 10.14 -3.76 8.94
C LEU A 27 10.41 -3.12 10.29
N ARG A 28 10.02 -3.76 11.40
CA ARG A 28 10.32 -3.28 12.75
C ARG A 28 11.82 -3.24 13.02
N GLU A 29 12.57 -4.23 12.55
CA GLU A 29 14.03 -4.24 12.68
C GLU A 29 14.69 -3.09 11.89
N ARG A 30 14.16 -2.74 10.71
CA ARG A 30 14.63 -1.56 9.94
C ARG A 30 14.41 -0.27 10.73
N VAL A 31 13.20 -0.09 11.27
CA VAL A 31 12.87 1.08 12.08
C VAL A 31 13.78 1.15 13.33
N ALA A 32 14.04 0.02 13.99
CA ALA A 32 14.95 -0.05 15.13
C ALA A 32 16.41 0.34 14.81
N ARG A 33 16.85 0.17 13.55
CA ARG A 33 18.16 0.66 13.06
C ARG A 33 18.16 2.14 12.68
N GLY A 34 17.05 2.85 12.89
CA GLY A 34 16.91 4.27 12.57
C GLY A 34 16.51 4.58 11.12
N GLU A 35 16.12 3.56 10.34
CA GLU A 35 15.59 3.75 8.98
C GLU A 35 14.12 4.22 9.05
N ARG A 36 13.71 5.08 8.12
CA ARG A 36 12.29 5.40 7.93
C ARG A 36 11.71 4.47 6.89
N VAL A 37 10.64 3.75 7.21
CA VAL A 37 10.02 2.77 6.31
C VAL A 37 8.71 3.32 5.75
N ILE A 38 8.48 3.17 4.45
CA ILE A 38 7.18 3.37 3.80
C ILE A 38 6.80 2.06 3.12
N ALA A 39 5.72 1.44 3.56
CA ALA A 39 5.22 0.19 2.98
C ALA A 39 3.99 0.45 2.10
N VAL A 40 4.05 -0.02 0.86
CA VAL A 40 2.90 -0.05 -0.05
C VAL A 40 2.22 -1.40 0.12
N ILE A 41 0.93 -1.37 0.43
CA ILE A 41 0.12 -2.58 0.65
C ILE A 41 -1.14 -2.53 -0.19
N ASP A 42 -1.74 -3.70 -0.44
CA ASP A 42 -3.08 -3.76 -1.04
C ASP A 42 -4.15 -3.24 -0.09
N SER A 43 -5.31 -2.84 -0.64
CA SER A 43 -6.48 -2.53 0.17
C SER A 43 -6.83 -3.70 1.08
N VAL A 44 -6.95 -3.41 2.38
CA VAL A 44 -7.33 -4.40 3.40
C VAL A 44 -8.72 -4.99 3.18
N LEU A 45 -9.60 -4.29 2.44
CA LEU A 45 -10.92 -4.79 2.09
C LEU A 45 -10.87 -5.93 1.08
N THR A 46 -9.94 -5.87 0.13
CA THR A 46 -9.80 -6.89 -0.94
C THR A 46 -8.73 -7.92 -0.62
N ARG A 47 -7.74 -7.57 0.20
CA ARG A 47 -6.65 -8.46 0.60
C ARG A 47 -6.33 -8.30 2.10
N PRO A 48 -7.03 -9.05 2.97
CA PRO A 48 -6.84 -8.95 4.42
C PRO A 48 -5.42 -9.28 4.92
N ALA A 49 -4.62 -10.00 4.13
CA ALA A 49 -3.21 -10.29 4.45
C ALA A 49 -2.36 -9.02 4.64
N SER A 50 -2.79 -7.88 4.11
CA SER A 50 -2.16 -6.57 4.28
C SER A 50 -2.40 -5.95 5.67
N LEU A 51 -3.43 -6.38 6.40
CA LEU A 51 -3.86 -5.74 7.65
C LEU A 51 -2.76 -5.71 8.74
N PRO A 52 -1.97 -6.77 8.98
CA PRO A 52 -0.90 -6.73 9.98
C PRO A 52 0.14 -5.64 9.70
N LEU A 53 0.41 -5.33 8.44
CA LEU A 53 1.36 -4.28 8.06
C LEU A 53 0.80 -2.89 8.37
N ALA A 54 -0.49 -2.66 8.07
CA ALA A 54 -1.17 -1.42 8.43
C ALA A 54 -1.18 -1.21 9.96
N LEU A 55 -1.51 -2.25 10.72
CA LEU A 55 -1.56 -2.20 12.19
C LEU A 55 -0.19 -2.02 12.85
N ALA A 56 0.87 -2.53 12.22
CA ALA A 56 2.24 -2.39 12.70
C ALA A 56 2.86 -1.02 12.37
N SER A 57 2.24 -0.24 11.49
CA SER A 57 2.73 1.07 11.08
C SER A 57 2.44 2.14 12.15
N ASP A 58 3.35 3.12 12.27
CA ASP A 58 3.17 4.27 13.16
C ASP A 58 2.05 5.22 12.68
N GLY A 59 1.75 5.18 11.39
CA GLY A 59 0.66 5.92 10.76
C GLY A 59 0.38 5.43 9.35
N VAL A 60 -0.84 5.67 8.86
CA VAL A 60 -1.33 5.18 7.57
C VAL A 60 -1.82 6.35 6.70
N LEU A 61 -1.58 6.28 5.40
CA LEU A 61 -2.16 7.19 4.41
C LEU A 61 -3.24 6.46 3.62
N LEU A 62 -4.43 7.06 3.53
CA LEU A 62 -5.50 6.51 2.69
C LEU A 62 -5.30 6.90 1.22
N CYS A 63 -5.03 5.92 0.36
CA CYS A 63 -4.94 6.13 -1.08
C CYS A 63 -6.33 6.07 -1.72
N VAL A 64 -6.81 7.19 -2.27
CA VAL A 64 -8.13 7.33 -2.88
C VAL A 64 -7.98 7.50 -4.39
N THR A 65 -8.50 6.57 -5.18
CA THR A 65 -8.51 6.72 -6.64
C THR A 65 -9.79 7.44 -7.06
N LEU A 66 -9.64 8.62 -7.67
CA LEU A 66 -10.76 9.48 -8.07
C LEU A 66 -11.65 8.77 -9.09
N GLY A 67 -12.95 8.70 -8.78
CA GLY A 67 -13.95 8.02 -9.62
C GLY A 67 -13.93 6.49 -9.52
N GLU A 68 -13.15 5.91 -8.59
CA GLU A 68 -13.13 4.46 -8.31
C GLU A 68 -13.34 4.14 -6.83
N THR A 69 -12.67 4.84 -5.92
CA THR A 69 -12.86 4.66 -4.48
C THR A 69 -14.11 5.40 -4.00
N ASP A 70 -15.11 4.66 -3.51
CA ASP A 70 -16.30 5.24 -2.88
C ASP A 70 -16.08 5.53 -1.38
N PHE A 71 -16.89 6.42 -0.82
CA PHE A 71 -16.81 6.80 0.60
C PHE A 71 -17.07 5.63 1.55
N GLY A 72 -17.91 4.67 1.18
CA GLY A 72 -18.19 3.50 2.01
C GLY A 72 -16.99 2.59 2.14
N SER A 73 -16.29 2.33 1.04
CA SER A 73 -15.02 1.58 1.02
C SER A 73 -13.92 2.32 1.79
N ALA A 74 -13.84 3.65 1.64
CA ALA A 74 -12.91 4.47 2.44
C ALA A 74 -13.21 4.36 3.95
N HIS A 75 -14.47 4.53 4.35
CA HIS A 75 -14.90 4.47 5.74
C HIS A 75 -14.64 3.10 6.37
N LYS A 76 -15.02 2.01 5.68
CA LYS A 76 -14.75 0.64 6.14
C LYS A 76 -13.25 0.40 6.30
N THR A 77 -12.43 0.88 5.38
CA THR A 77 -10.97 0.77 5.48
C THR A 77 -10.47 1.45 6.76
N MET A 78 -11.00 2.63 7.08
CA MET A 78 -10.68 3.34 8.32
C MET A 78 -11.16 2.60 9.57
N GLU A 79 -12.36 2.02 9.55
CA GLU A 79 -12.87 1.19 10.66
C GLU A 79 -12.01 -0.06 10.90
N PHE A 80 -11.57 -0.75 9.83
CA PHE A 80 -10.76 -1.96 9.95
C PHE A 80 -9.38 -1.71 10.58
N ILE A 81 -8.78 -0.55 10.30
CA ILE A 81 -7.43 -0.21 10.76
C ILE A 81 -7.46 0.61 12.05
N GLY A 82 -8.50 1.42 12.27
CA GLY A 82 -8.57 2.48 13.28
C GLY A 82 -8.39 3.85 12.63
N ALA A 83 -9.44 4.68 12.69
CA ALA A 83 -9.46 6.01 12.04
C ALA A 83 -8.37 6.95 12.57
N GLU A 84 -8.01 6.80 13.85
CA GLU A 84 -6.97 7.57 14.54
C GLU A 84 -5.55 7.30 14.02
N ARG A 85 -5.34 6.18 13.31
CA ARG A 85 -4.04 5.83 12.72
C ARG A 85 -3.81 6.50 11.38
N PHE A 86 -4.85 7.06 10.76
CA PHE A 86 -4.70 7.74 9.49
C PHE A 86 -4.15 9.15 9.68
N VAL A 87 -2.97 9.39 9.12
CA VAL A 87 -2.33 10.72 9.14
C VAL A 87 -2.85 11.63 8.03
N GLY A 88 -3.64 11.08 7.10
CA GLY A 88 -4.24 11.82 6.00
C GLY A 88 -4.67 10.92 4.85
N SER A 89 -4.98 11.54 3.72
CA SER A 89 -5.31 10.86 2.48
C SER A 89 -4.56 11.48 1.30
N VAL A 90 -4.34 10.68 0.26
CA VAL A 90 -3.77 11.11 -1.01
C VAL A 90 -4.70 10.67 -2.12
N THR A 91 -5.04 11.60 -3.02
CA THR A 91 -5.86 11.31 -4.19
C THR A 91 -5.01 11.00 -5.39
N PHE A 92 -5.39 9.97 -6.14
CA PHE A 92 -4.79 9.59 -7.40
C PHE A 92 -5.81 9.75 -8.53
N PRO A 93 -5.41 10.32 -9.69
CA PRO A 93 -6.28 10.32 -10.85
C PRO A 93 -6.53 8.89 -11.30
N ARG A 94 -7.70 8.63 -11.88
CA ARG A 94 -8.00 7.34 -12.49
C ARG A 94 -6.92 7.00 -13.53
N PRO A 95 -6.27 5.83 -13.46
CA PRO A 95 -5.26 5.47 -14.44
C PRO A 95 -5.89 5.45 -15.83
N LYS A 96 -5.44 6.32 -16.73
CA LYS A 96 -5.82 6.24 -18.15
C LYS A 96 -5.41 4.84 -18.60
N LYS A 97 -6.37 4.01 -19.04
CA LYS A 97 -6.08 2.71 -19.67
C LYS A 97 -5.01 2.97 -20.73
N LYS A 98 -3.75 2.62 -20.47
CA LYS A 98 -2.76 2.45 -21.54
C LYS A 98 -3.40 1.39 -22.42
N GLY A 99 -3.84 1.78 -23.63
CA GLY A 99 -4.36 0.83 -24.60
C GLY A 99 -3.39 -0.33 -24.65
N ARG A 100 -3.89 -1.55 -24.41
CA ARG A 100 -3.13 -2.77 -24.68
C ARG A 100 -2.60 -2.61 -26.10
N ALA A 101 -1.30 -2.36 -26.25
CA ALA A 101 -0.67 -2.45 -27.55
C ALA A 101 -0.89 -3.90 -27.98
N SER A 102 -1.77 -4.09 -28.96
CA SER A 102 -2.06 -5.38 -29.55
C SER A 102 -0.76 -5.92 -30.15
N SER A 103 -0.09 -6.81 -29.44
CA SER A 103 0.97 -7.65 -30.01
C SER A 103 0.32 -8.73 -30.88
N SER A 104 -0.28 -8.33 -32.00
CA SER A 104 -0.58 -9.22 -33.13
C SER A 104 0.40 -8.87 -34.26
N ARG A 105 1.68 -9.19 -34.04
CA ARG A 105 2.65 -9.21 -35.13
C ARG A 105 2.30 -10.40 -36.02
N LYS A 106 1.64 -10.10 -37.14
CA LYS A 106 1.39 -10.99 -38.28
C LYS A 106 2.58 -11.91 -38.53
N LYS A 107 2.34 -13.23 -38.56
CA LYS A 107 3.05 -14.14 -39.46
C LYS A 107 2.00 -14.65 -40.44
N LYS A 108 2.11 -14.22 -41.70
CA LYS A 108 1.44 -14.85 -42.84
C LYS A 108 2.55 -15.59 -43.63
N PRO A 109 2.29 -16.82 -44.11
CA PRO A 109 3.21 -17.56 -44.96
C PRO A 109 3.46 -16.86 -46.29
#